data_AF-A0A962XMA2-F1
#
_entry.id   AF-A0A962XMA2-F1
#
_cell.length_a   1.000
_cell.length_b   1.000
_cell.length_c   1.000
_cell.angle_alpha   90.00
_cell.angle_beta   90.00
_cell.angle_gamma   90.00
#
_symmetry.space_group_name_H-M   'P 1'
#
loop_
_entity.id
_entity.type
_entity.pdbx_description
1 polymer ?
#
loop_
_entity_poly.entity_id
_entity_poly.type
_entity_poly.pdbx_seq_one_letter_code
_entity_poly.pdbx_strand_id
1 'polypeptide(L)'
;MPDATSHLGLYRAGLTSAAHRRHITVARMPLVEDTLEILRGSMSRNSKHHFLFIGPRGIGKTHLLSLIEDEIAASSDLAAHYVIARFPEESHRTLSFADFLLGLCEILGDTLPDEPLWRDLHQRLRTEGEDATIIDTLVPAIRQQNRERRRTVLVMLENLG
;
A
#
# COMPACT_ATOMS: atom_id res chain seq x y z
N MET A 1 -5.71 -37.99 -16.98
CA MET A 1 -5.67 -36.73 -17.76
C MET A 1 -6.99 -36.00 -17.51
N PRO A 2 -7.06 -35.02 -16.59
CA PRO A 2 -8.20 -34.13 -16.50
C PRO A 2 -7.88 -32.76 -17.12
N ASP A 3 -8.73 -32.44 -18.10
CA ASP A 3 -9.26 -31.17 -18.56
C ASP A 3 -8.52 -29.85 -18.26
N ALA A 4 -8.08 -29.22 -19.35
CA ALA A 4 -7.54 -27.87 -19.37
C ALA A 4 -8.69 -26.85 -19.41
N THR A 5 -9.32 -26.59 -18.26
CA THR A 5 -10.15 -25.39 -18.12
C THR A 5 -9.25 -24.17 -18.07
N SER A 6 -9.25 -23.41 -19.17
CA SER A 6 -8.59 -22.11 -19.29
C SER A 6 -9.20 -21.14 -18.27
N HIS A 7 -8.53 -20.96 -17.13
CA HIS A 7 -8.87 -19.98 -16.10
C HIS A 7 -8.26 -18.59 -16.39
N LEU A 8 -7.97 -18.28 -17.65
CA LEU A 8 -7.31 -17.03 -18.07
C LEU A 8 -8.14 -15.74 -17.87
N GLY A 9 -9.38 -15.84 -17.38
CA GLY A 9 -10.35 -14.74 -17.43
C GLY A 9 -10.80 -14.12 -16.09
N LEU A 10 -10.37 -14.62 -14.93
CA LEU A 10 -10.90 -14.15 -13.64
C LEU A 10 -9.80 -13.51 -12.77
N TYR A 11 -9.60 -12.20 -12.96
CA TYR A 11 -8.95 -11.38 -11.95
C TYR A 11 -9.95 -11.05 -10.84
N ARG A 12 -9.64 -11.48 -9.62
CA ARG A 12 -10.26 -11.02 -8.37
C ARG A 12 -9.17 -10.46 -7.47
N ALA A 13 -9.26 -9.17 -7.15
CA ALA A 13 -8.39 -8.53 -6.17
C ALA A 13 -8.45 -9.30 -4.84
N GLY A 14 -7.30 -9.60 -4.24
CA GLY A 14 -7.20 -10.40 -3.01
C GLY A 14 -7.36 -11.91 -3.14
N LEU A 15 -7.86 -12.46 -4.27
CA LEU A 15 -8.10 -13.90 -4.45
C LEU A 15 -7.22 -14.55 -5.54
N THR A 16 -6.75 -13.77 -6.52
CA THR A 16 -5.87 -14.26 -7.58
C THR A 16 -4.46 -14.41 -7.02
N SER A 17 -3.74 -15.50 -7.29
CA SER A 17 -2.36 -15.64 -6.81
C SER A 17 -1.41 -14.69 -7.54
N ALA A 18 -0.30 -14.29 -6.91
CA ALA A 18 0.70 -13.41 -7.51
C ALA A 18 1.25 -13.97 -8.85
N ALA A 19 1.53 -15.27 -8.90
CA ALA A 19 1.97 -15.95 -10.12
C ALA A 19 0.92 -15.86 -11.25
N HIS A 20 -0.35 -16.06 -10.91
CA HIS A 20 -1.45 -15.96 -11.88
C HIS A 20 -1.63 -14.50 -12.33
N ARG A 21 -1.54 -13.52 -11.42
CA ARG A 21 -1.60 -12.09 -11.75
C ARG A 21 -0.51 -11.69 -12.74
N ARG A 22 0.74 -12.11 -12.53
CA ARG A 22 1.83 -11.88 -13.51
C ARG A 22 1.52 -12.53 -14.84
N HIS A 23 1.07 -13.79 -14.83
CA HIS A 23 0.77 -14.56 -16.05
C HIS A 23 -0.32 -13.92 -16.95
N ILE A 24 -1.36 -13.33 -16.36
CA ILE A 24 -2.45 -12.67 -17.11
C ILE A 24 -2.12 -11.22 -17.50
N THR A 25 -0.94 -10.71 -17.14
CA THR A 25 -0.55 -9.33 -17.42
C THR A 25 0.06 -9.23 -18.80
N VAL A 26 -0.59 -8.48 -19.69
CA VAL A 26 -0.06 -8.12 -21.01
C VAL A 26 0.33 -6.65 -21.02
N ALA A 27 1.54 -6.34 -21.48
CA ALA A 27 2.03 -4.98 -21.79
C ALA A 27 2.10 -3.96 -20.62
N ARG A 28 2.04 -4.38 -19.35
CA ARG A 28 2.19 -3.48 -18.18
C ARG A 28 3.46 -3.68 -17.36
N MET A 29 4.25 -4.70 -17.69
CA MET A 29 5.48 -5.01 -16.95
C MET A 29 6.51 -3.89 -16.97
N PRO A 30 6.75 -3.17 -18.10
CA PRO A 30 7.69 -2.06 -18.11
C PRO A 30 7.33 -0.96 -17.12
N LEU A 31 6.03 -0.62 -17.00
CA LEU A 31 5.56 0.38 -16.04
C LEU A 31 5.79 -0.04 -14.58
N VAL A 32 5.63 -1.33 -14.29
CA VAL A 32 5.91 -1.88 -12.96
C VAL A 32 7.41 -1.83 -12.70
N GLU A 33 8.24 -2.28 -13.64
CA GLU A 33 9.71 -2.25 -13.54
C GLU A 33 10.24 -0.83 -13.31
N ASP A 34 9.78 0.15 -14.10
CA ASP A 34 10.13 1.56 -13.94
C ASP A 34 9.76 2.08 -12.53
N THR A 35 8.57 1.70 -12.04
CA THR A 35 8.12 2.08 -10.70
C THR A 35 9.04 1.50 -9.62
N LEU A 36 9.43 0.23 -9.75
CA LEU A 36 10.32 -0.45 -8.80
C LEU A 36 11.73 0.15 -8.85
N GLU A 37 12.25 0.51 -10.02
CA GLU A 37 13.55 1.15 -10.17
C GLU A 37 13.59 2.51 -9.46
N ILE A 38 12.54 3.33 -9.65
CA ILE A 38 12.42 4.62 -8.95
C ILE A 38 12.34 4.40 -7.43
N LEU A 39 11.57 3.41 -6.97
CA LEU A 39 11.51 3.07 -5.54
C LEU A 39 12.90 2.70 -5.02
N ARG A 40 13.64 1.80 -5.68
CA ARG A 40 15.01 1.43 -5.31
C ARG A 40 15.94 2.64 -5.24
N GLY A 41 15.89 3.53 -6.24
CA GLY A 41 16.68 4.76 -6.28
C GLY A 41 16.40 5.74 -5.14
N SER A 42 15.24 5.61 -4.49
CA SER A 42 14.77 6.49 -3.41
C SER A 42 15.03 5.96 -2.00
N MET A 43 15.43 4.69 -1.86
CA MET A 43 15.65 4.05 -0.54
C MET A 43 16.73 4.77 0.29
N SER A 44 17.76 5.30 -0.37
CA SER A 44 18.89 5.99 0.26
C SER A 44 18.74 7.52 0.31
N ARG A 45 17.63 8.06 -0.22
CA ARG A 45 17.40 9.50 -0.35
C ARG A 45 16.33 10.00 0.62
N ASN A 46 16.46 11.27 1.02
CA ASN A 46 15.40 11.95 1.78
C ASN A 46 14.20 12.31 0.90
N SER A 47 14.35 12.38 -0.42
CA SER A 47 13.25 12.60 -1.36
C SER A 47 12.41 11.34 -1.52
N LYS A 48 11.12 11.44 -1.17
CA LYS A 48 10.14 10.38 -1.42
C LYS A 48 9.36 10.70 -2.69
N HIS A 49 9.06 9.68 -3.50
CA HIS A 49 8.33 9.84 -4.75
C HIS A 49 6.84 9.57 -4.55
N HIS A 50 6.02 10.33 -5.26
CA HIS A 50 4.59 10.10 -5.41
C HIS A 50 4.32 9.66 -6.85
N PHE A 51 3.58 8.58 -7.03
CA PHE A 51 3.17 8.07 -8.34
C PHE A 51 1.68 8.30 -8.53
N LEU A 52 1.27 8.82 -9.69
CA LEU A 52 -0.13 9.01 -10.06
C LEU A 52 -0.41 8.28 -11.37
N PHE A 53 -1.20 7.20 -11.28
CA PHE A 53 -1.58 6.40 -12.43
C PHE A 53 -2.98 6.81 -12.93
N ILE A 54 -3.04 7.53 -14.05
CA ILE A 54 -4.29 8.03 -14.65
C ILE A 54 -4.72 7.13 -15.82
N GLY A 55 -6.00 6.80 -15.89
CA GLY A 55 -6.58 6.08 -17.02
C GLY A 55 -8.07 5.77 -16.82
N PRO A 56 -8.79 5.34 -17.87
CA PRO A 56 -10.23 5.07 -17.80
C PRO A 56 -10.59 4.00 -16.76
N ARG A 57 -11.85 3.99 -16.29
CA ARG A 57 -12.33 2.93 -15.38
C ARG A 57 -12.28 1.58 -16.11
N GLY A 58 -11.93 0.52 -15.39
CA GLY A 58 -11.78 -0.82 -15.98
C GLY A 58 -10.45 -1.09 -16.70
N ILE A 59 -9.56 -0.09 -16.84
CA ILE A 59 -8.26 -0.27 -17.53
C ILE A 59 -7.25 -1.16 -16.75
N GLY A 60 -7.58 -1.58 -15.52
CA GLY A 60 -6.71 -2.43 -14.70
C GLY A 60 -5.74 -1.67 -13.78
N LYS A 61 -6.10 -0.47 -13.30
CA LYS A 61 -5.29 0.28 -12.30
C LYS A 61 -5.11 -0.50 -11.00
N THR A 62 -6.19 -1.10 -10.50
CA THR A 62 -6.16 -1.96 -9.30
C THR A 62 -5.28 -3.18 -9.48
N HIS A 63 -5.32 -3.78 -10.67
CA HIS A 63 -4.42 -4.87 -11.05
C HIS A 63 -2.97 -4.41 -11.06
N LEU A 64 -2.68 -3.24 -11.65
CA LEU A 64 -1.33 -2.65 -11.65
C LEU A 64 -0.78 -2.45 -10.23
N LEU A 65 -1.56 -1.87 -9.31
CA LEU A 65 -1.11 -1.70 -7.93
C LEU A 65 -0.86 -3.04 -7.23
N SER A 66 -1.68 -4.06 -7.51
CA SER A 66 -1.48 -5.41 -6.96
C SER A 66 -0.19 -6.05 -7.49
N LEU A 67 0.17 -5.80 -8.76
CA LEU A 67 1.46 -6.27 -9.31
C LEU A 67 2.64 -5.57 -8.63
N ILE A 68 2.57 -4.27 -8.41
CA ILE A 68 3.63 -3.52 -7.71
C ILE A 68 3.81 -4.07 -6.29
N GLU A 69 2.72 -4.32 -5.58
CA GLU A 69 2.74 -4.95 -4.26
C GLU A 69 3.39 -6.35 -4.28
N ASP A 70 3.02 -7.19 -5.25
CA ASP A 70 3.62 -8.52 -5.41
C ASP A 70 5.13 -8.48 -5.69
N GLU A 71 5.57 -7.55 -6.53
CA GLU A 71 7.00 -7.43 -6.86
C GLU A 71 7.81 -6.86 -5.69
N ILE A 72 7.25 -5.92 -4.93
CA ILE A 72 7.88 -5.43 -3.70
C ILE A 72 8.03 -6.57 -2.70
N ALA A 73 6.97 -7.36 -2.48
CA ALA A 73 7.01 -8.49 -1.54
C ALA A 73 7.98 -9.60 -1.99
N ALA A 74 8.14 -9.82 -3.29
CA ALA A 74 9.06 -10.81 -3.84
C ALA A 74 10.54 -10.36 -3.83
N SER A 75 10.80 -9.06 -3.71
CA SER A 75 12.14 -8.47 -3.78
C SER A 75 12.68 -8.22 -2.37
N SER A 76 13.68 -9.01 -1.93
CA SER A 76 14.16 -8.98 -0.55
C SER A 76 14.67 -7.61 -0.07
N ASP A 77 15.28 -6.82 -0.95
CA ASP A 77 15.73 -5.45 -0.68
C ASP A 77 14.56 -4.48 -0.48
N LEU A 78 13.55 -4.54 -1.35
CA LEU A 78 12.36 -3.69 -1.26
C LEU A 78 11.50 -4.09 -0.07
N ALA A 79 11.25 -5.38 0.14
CA ALA A 79 10.49 -5.90 1.27
C ALA A 79 11.15 -5.56 2.63
N ALA A 80 12.48 -5.48 2.69
CA ALA A 80 13.19 -5.05 3.89
C ALA A 80 13.06 -3.54 4.16
N HIS A 81 12.75 -2.73 3.14
CA HIS A 81 12.73 -1.28 3.25
C HIS A 81 11.33 -0.66 3.19
N TYR A 82 10.37 -1.30 2.54
CA TYR A 82 9.02 -0.79 2.35
C TYR A 82 7.99 -1.60 3.12
N VAL A 83 7.11 -0.89 3.82
CA VAL A 83 5.86 -1.45 4.35
C VAL A 83 4.72 -0.88 3.52
N ILE A 84 3.90 -1.74 2.94
CA ILE A 84 2.77 -1.33 2.11
C ILE A 84 1.56 -1.08 3.00
N ALA A 85 0.97 0.12 2.86
CA ALA A 85 -0.30 0.47 3.46
C ALA A 85 -1.31 0.75 2.34
N ARG A 86 -2.10 -0.26 1.98
CA ARG A 86 -3.10 -0.16 0.93
C ARG A 86 -4.45 0.23 1.52
N PHE A 87 -4.96 1.39 1.16
CA PHE A 87 -6.29 1.81 1.57
C PHE A 87 -7.37 1.03 0.78
N PRO A 88 -8.46 0.60 1.44
CA PRO A 88 -9.61 -0.02 0.76
C PRO A 88 -10.24 0.94 -0.25
N GLU A 89 -10.71 0.42 -1.40
CA GLU A 89 -11.38 1.23 -2.44
C GLU A 89 -12.57 2.02 -1.86
N GLU A 90 -13.25 1.48 -0.86
CA GLU A 90 -14.42 2.09 -0.23
C GLU A 90 -14.06 3.16 0.83
N SER A 91 -12.78 3.47 1.06
CA SER A 91 -12.34 4.44 2.08
C SER A 91 -12.64 5.91 1.73
N HIS A 92 -13.64 6.19 0.87
CA HIS A 92 -14.12 7.53 0.49
C HIS A 92 -14.61 8.40 1.68
N ARG A 93 -14.27 8.06 2.91
CA ARG A 93 -14.57 8.77 4.16
C ARG A 93 -13.34 9.24 4.93
N THR A 94 -12.20 9.51 4.30
CA THR A 94 -11.22 10.41 4.94
C THR A 94 -11.77 11.83 4.83
N LEU A 95 -12.61 12.22 5.80
CA LEU A 95 -13.25 13.53 5.86
C LEU A 95 -12.21 14.60 6.28
N SER A 96 -11.16 14.20 6.99
CA SER A 96 -10.01 15.04 7.35
C SER A 96 -8.66 14.32 7.27
N PHE A 97 -7.57 15.08 7.47
CA PHE A 97 -6.22 14.51 7.58
C PHE A 97 -6.05 13.63 8.83
N ALA A 98 -6.79 13.93 9.92
CA ALA A 98 -6.79 13.10 11.12
C ALA A 98 -7.41 11.72 10.84
N ASP A 99 -8.55 11.67 10.13
CA ASP A 99 -9.17 10.41 9.69
C ASP A 99 -8.23 9.58 8.81
N PHE A 100 -7.51 10.25 7.90
CA PHE A 100 -6.51 9.60 7.06
C PHE A 100 -5.39 8.96 7.89
N LEU A 101 -4.87 9.67 8.90
CA LEU A 101 -3.83 9.13 9.78
C LEU A 101 -4.36 7.99 10.66
N LEU A 102 -5.60 8.06 11.13
CA LEU A 102 -6.25 6.97 11.87
C LEU A 102 -6.41 5.72 11.00
N GLY A 103 -6.91 5.87 9.76
CA GLY A 103 -7.03 4.78 8.81
C GLY A 103 -5.67 4.18 8.44
N LEU A 104 -4.63 5.02 8.29
CA LEU A 104 -3.26 4.53 8.11
C LEU A 104 -2.79 3.72 9.32
N CYS A 105 -3.08 4.18 10.53
CA CYS A 105 -2.72 3.49 11.78
C CYS A 105 -3.43 2.14 11.90
N GLU A 106 -4.71 2.08 11.55
CA GLU A 106 -5.49 0.84 11.48
C GLU A 106 -4.86 -0.17 10.51
N ILE A 107 -4.60 0.26 9.26
CA ILE A 107 -3.96 -0.58 8.24
C ILE A 107 -2.58 -1.07 8.70
N LEU A 108 -1.77 -0.20 9.32
CA LEU A 108 -0.47 -0.60 9.84
C LEU A 108 -0.58 -1.62 10.98
N GLY A 109 -1.62 -1.52 11.82
CA GLY A 109 -1.91 -2.51 12.88
C GLY A 109 -2.30 -3.87 12.35
N ASP A 110 -2.89 -3.94 11.15
CA ASP A 110 -3.21 -5.20 10.47
C ASP A 110 -2.00 -5.75 9.72
N THR A 111 -1.27 -4.90 8.99
CA THR A 111 -0.08 -5.28 8.21
C THR A 111 1.10 -5.69 9.09
N LEU A 112 1.23 -5.10 10.28
CA LEU A 112 2.36 -5.30 11.20
C LEU A 112 1.86 -5.81 12.57
N PRO A 113 1.36 -7.04 12.67
CA PRO A 113 0.80 -7.57 13.91
C PRO A 113 1.81 -7.65 15.06
N ASP A 114 3.11 -7.76 14.74
CA ASP A 114 4.21 -7.79 15.71
C ASP A 114 4.58 -6.39 16.25
N GLU A 115 3.94 -5.33 15.76
CA GLU A 115 4.10 -3.96 16.23
C GLU A 115 2.81 -3.46 16.91
N PRO A 116 2.62 -3.74 18.21
CA PRO A 116 1.37 -3.41 18.92
C PRO A 116 1.09 -1.90 18.97
N LEU A 117 2.14 -1.07 18.83
CA LEU A 117 2.07 0.39 18.78
C LEU A 117 0.91 0.92 17.92
N TRP A 118 0.72 0.36 16.72
CA TRP A 118 -0.29 0.87 15.78
C TRP A 118 -1.71 0.58 16.26
N ARG A 119 -1.96 -0.63 16.76
CA ARG A 119 -3.27 -0.99 17.33
C ARG A 119 -3.56 -0.18 18.58
N ASP A 120 -2.56 0.00 19.45
CA ASP A 120 -2.68 0.79 20.68
C ASP A 120 -2.98 2.27 20.39
N LEU A 121 -2.25 2.86 19.43
CA LEU A 121 -2.49 4.24 18.99
C LEU A 121 -3.86 4.41 18.35
N HIS A 122 -4.25 3.50 17.45
CA HIS A 122 -5.57 3.54 16.82
C HIS A 122 -6.69 3.40 17.86
N GLN A 123 -6.61 2.42 18.77
CA GLN A 123 -7.62 2.21 19.82
C GLN A 123 -7.75 3.42 20.75
N ARG A 124 -6.63 4.07 21.08
CA ARG A 124 -6.61 5.25 21.96
C ARG A 124 -7.19 6.49 21.28
N LEU A 125 -6.89 6.69 19.99
CA LEU A 125 -7.21 7.92 19.27
C LEU A 125 -8.52 7.87 18.47
N ARG A 126 -9.10 6.69 18.19
CA ARG A 126 -10.36 6.57 17.43
C ARG A 126 -11.56 7.25 18.10
N THR A 127 -11.49 7.54 19.40
CA THR A 127 -12.53 8.26 20.16
C THR A 127 -12.12 9.70 20.47
N GLU A 128 -10.96 10.14 19.99
CA GLU A 128 -10.51 11.52 20.13
C GLU A 128 -11.36 12.42 19.22
N GLY A 129 -11.86 13.53 19.78
CA GLY A 129 -12.70 14.48 19.04
C GLY A 129 -11.90 15.62 18.43
N GLU A 130 -10.65 15.84 18.87
CA GLU A 130 -9.79 16.90 18.35
C GLU A 130 -8.77 16.39 17.34
N ASP A 131 -8.97 16.75 16.06
CA ASP A 131 -8.05 16.46 14.95
C ASP A 131 -6.60 16.84 15.24
N ALA A 132 -6.36 17.99 15.90
CA ALA A 132 -5.02 18.45 16.25
C ALA A 132 -4.29 17.44 17.15
N THR A 133 -4.98 16.88 18.14
CA THR A 133 -4.41 15.90 19.06
C THR A 133 -4.06 14.59 18.34
N ILE A 134 -4.91 14.16 17.41
CA ILE A 134 -4.65 12.98 16.56
C ILE A 134 -3.41 13.22 15.69
N ILE A 135 -3.33 14.37 15.01
CA ILE A 135 -2.23 14.73 14.11
C ILE A 135 -0.91 14.85 14.87
N ASP A 136 -0.91 15.60 15.98
CA ASP A 136 0.27 15.84 16.82
C ASP A 136 0.78 14.57 17.50
N THR A 137 -0.08 13.55 17.63
CA THR A 137 0.32 12.23 18.14
C THR A 137 0.82 11.32 17.02
N LEU A 138 0.07 11.17 15.92
CA LEU A 138 0.34 10.16 14.90
C LEU A 138 1.49 10.56 13.97
N VAL A 139 1.60 11.83 13.58
CA VAL A 139 2.68 12.26 12.65
C VAL A 139 4.07 12.02 13.24
N PRO A 140 4.36 12.41 14.51
CA PRO A 140 5.65 12.12 15.11
C PRO A 140 5.89 10.63 15.30
N ALA A 141 4.87 9.86 15.74
CA ALA A 141 4.97 8.42 15.95
C ALA A 141 5.33 7.69 14.64
N ILE A 142 4.65 8.00 13.54
CA ILE A 142 4.94 7.44 12.21
C ILE A 142 6.37 7.75 11.77
N ARG A 143 6.80 9.01 11.91
CA ARG A 143 8.17 9.43 11.54
C ARG A 143 9.23 8.74 12.39
N GLN A 144 9.01 8.67 13.70
CA GLN A 144 9.95 8.06 14.64
C GLN A 144 10.08 6.56 14.37
N GLN A 145 8.97 5.83 14.30
CA GLN A 145 8.98 4.39 14.07
C GLN A 145 9.66 4.03 12.74
N ASN A 146 9.35 4.77 11.67
CA ASN A 146 9.98 4.53 10.36
C ASN A 146 11.48 4.82 10.35
N ARG A 147 11.93 5.84 11.09
CA ARG A 147 13.36 6.14 11.25
C ARG A 147 14.08 5.06 12.06
N GLU A 148 13.50 4.62 13.18
CA GLU A 148 14.08 3.58 14.05
C GLU A 148 14.19 2.23 13.32
N ARG A 149 13.14 1.87 12.56
CA ARG A 149 13.09 0.66 11.75
C ARG A 149 13.82 0.78 10.42
N ARG A 150 14.34 1.98 10.07
CA ARG A 150 15.02 2.30 8.80
C ARG A 150 14.21 1.89 7.56
N ARG A 151 12.91 2.18 7.58
CA ARG A 151 11.96 1.81 6.52
C ARG A 151 11.12 3.00 6.06
N THR A 152 10.40 2.82 4.97
CA THR A 152 9.44 3.77 4.42
C THR A 152 8.06 3.11 4.32
N VAL A 153 7.00 3.80 4.74
CA VAL A 153 5.63 3.35 4.47
C VAL A 153 5.24 3.80 3.06
N LEU A 154 4.92 2.84 2.19
CA LEU A 154 4.38 3.08 0.86
C LEU A 154 2.86 3.07 0.94
N VAL A 155 2.25 4.25 0.92
CA VAL A 155 0.80 4.41 0.96
C VAL A 155 0.24 4.26 -0.46
N MET A 156 -0.68 3.31 -0.65
CA MET A 156 -1.38 3.12 -1.92
C MET A 156 -2.84 3.55 -1.77
N LEU A 157 -3.25 4.50 -2.61
CA LEU A 157 -4.62 5.04 -2.68
C LEU A 157 -5.21 4.71 -4.05
N GLU A 158 -6.48 4.33 -4.07
CA GLU A 158 -7.25 4.10 -5.29
C GLU A 158 -8.36 5.13 -5.42
N ASN A 159 -8.74 5.45 -6.66
CA ASN A 159 -9.87 6.33 -6.97
C ASN A 159 -9.85 7.68 -6.22
N LEU A 160 -8.72 8.39 -6.27
CA LEU A 160 -8.68 9.82 -5.91
C LEU A 160 -9.62 10.57 -6.88
N GLY A 161 -10.82 10.87 -6.43
CA GLY A 161 -11.91 11.48 -7.19
C GLY A 161 -12.60 12.56 -6.40
#